data_AF-A0A833N1D5-F1
#
_entry.id   AF-A0A833N1D5-F1
#
_cell.length_a   1.000
_cell.length_b   1.000
_cell.length_c   1.000
_cell.angle_alpha   90.00
_cell.angle_beta   90.00
_cell.angle_gamma   90.00
#
_symmetry.space_group_name_H-M   'P 1'
#
loop_
_entity.id
_entity.type
_entity.pdbx_description
1 polymer ?
#
loop_
_entity_poly.entity_id
_entity_poly.type
_entity_poly.pdbx_seq_one_letter_code
_entity_poly.pdbx_strand_id
1 'polypeptide(L)'
;MRAALVIRRRVIFGDRDFAELVVWRLPEPVPPTTHGFKYRLVYIVDGVRVVGFDNERGKGDHWHHDGREMPYRFSGVDQLLDDFIEAVEAWRRGRGKD
;
A
#
# COMPACT_ATOMS: atom_id res chain seq x y z
N MET A 1 8.67 -18.67 -13.92
CA MET A 1 8.01 -17.45 -14.44
C MET A 1 8.78 -16.22 -13.97
N ARG A 2 8.68 -15.08 -14.66
CA ARG A 2 9.28 -13.81 -14.20
C ARG A 2 8.23 -12.96 -13.49
N ALA A 3 8.65 -11.98 -12.69
CA ALA A 3 7.75 -11.02 -12.09
C ALA A 3 6.97 -10.25 -13.18
N ALA A 4 5.68 -10.03 -12.95
CA ALA A 4 4.79 -9.29 -13.85
C ALA A 4 4.20 -8.09 -13.11
N LEU A 5 4.29 -6.90 -13.71
CA LEU A 5 3.67 -5.70 -13.17
C LEU A 5 2.16 -5.80 -13.35
N VAL A 6 1.40 -5.68 -12.26
CA VAL A 6 -0.07 -5.73 -12.26
C VAL A 6 -0.63 -4.32 -12.19
N ILE A 7 -0.10 -3.50 -11.28
CA ILE A 7 -0.51 -2.11 -11.08
C ILE A 7 0.73 -1.23 -10.95
N ARG A 8 0.74 -0.10 -11.67
CA ARG A 8 1.61 1.04 -11.40
C ARG A 8 0.84 2.32 -11.66
N ARG A 9 0.43 3.00 -10.60
CA ARG A 9 -0.38 4.21 -10.68
C ARG A 9 0.09 5.24 -9.66
N ARG A 10 0.08 6.50 -10.07
CA ARG A 10 0.21 7.65 -9.18
C ARG A 10 -1.07 8.48 -9.26
N VAL A 11 -1.61 8.85 -8.12
CA VAL A 11 -2.81 9.69 -7.99
C VAL A 11 -2.38 10.96 -7.26
N ILE A 12 -2.56 12.11 -7.89
CA ILE A 12 -2.24 13.41 -7.29
C ILE A 12 -3.52 13.99 -6.68
N PHE A 13 -3.46 14.37 -5.41
CA PHE A 13 -4.54 15.04 -4.70
C PHE A 13 -4.25 16.53 -4.48
N GLY A 14 -2.98 16.93 -4.52
CA GLY A 14 -2.54 18.32 -4.45
C GLY A 14 -1.03 18.45 -4.64
N ASP A 15 -0.48 19.67 -4.53
CA ASP A 15 0.92 19.97 -4.86
C ASP A 15 1.95 19.08 -4.14
N ARG A 16 1.64 18.68 -2.91
CA ARG A 16 2.52 17.85 -2.05
C ARG A 16 1.81 16.61 -1.52
N ASP A 17 0.71 16.23 -2.16
CA ASP A 17 -0.20 15.20 -1.71
C ASP A 17 -0.49 14.22 -2.84
N PHE A 18 -0.03 12.98 -2.69
CA PHE A 18 -0.22 11.94 -3.69
C PHE A 18 -0.22 10.53 -3.11
N ALA A 19 -0.93 9.63 -3.79
CA ALA A 19 -0.78 8.20 -3.60
C ALA A 19 0.06 7.58 -4.74
N GLU A 20 0.89 6.60 -4.41
CA GLU A 20 1.59 5.75 -5.36
C GLU A 20 1.28 4.28 -5.06
N LEU A 21 0.80 3.57 -6.08
CA LEU A 21 0.35 2.18 -5.98
C LEU A 21 1.18 1.34 -6.95
N VAL A 22 1.90 0.37 -6.41
CA VAL A 22 2.68 -0.58 -7.20
C VAL A 22 2.39 -2.00 -6.72
N VAL A 23 1.94 -2.86 -7.63
CA VAL A 23 1.66 -4.28 -7.37
C VAL A 23 2.32 -5.12 -8.44
N TRP A 24 3.04 -6.16 -8.02
CA TRP A 24 3.67 -7.17 -8.86
C TRP A 24 3.13 -8.54 -8.52
N ARG A 25 2.90 -9.37 -9.55
CA ARG A 25 2.76 -10.81 -9.41
C ARG A 25 4.14 -11.44 -9.52
N LEU A 26 4.54 -12.21 -8.52
CA LEU A 26 5.83 -12.87 -8.44
C LEU A 26 5.69 -14.38 -8.73
N PRO A 27 6.76 -15.02 -9.23
CA PRO A 27 6.80 -16.48 -9.36
C PRO A 27 6.85 -17.21 -8.01
N GLU A 28 7.41 -16.56 -6.99
CA GLU A 28 7.49 -17.07 -5.62
C GLU A 28 7.01 -15.99 -4.65
N PRO A 29 6.37 -16.37 -3.52
CA PRO A 29 5.95 -15.42 -2.49
C PRO A 29 7.10 -14.62 -1.89
N VAL A 30 6.77 -13.57 -1.13
CA VAL A 30 7.72 -12.83 -0.30
C VAL A 30 7.65 -13.42 1.12
N PRO A 31 8.55 -14.33 1.55
CA PRO A 31 8.39 -14.98 2.84
C PRO A 31 8.40 -13.97 3.98
N PRO A 32 7.52 -14.09 4.99
CA PRO A 32 6.65 -15.24 5.30
C PRO A 32 5.30 -15.28 4.57
N THR A 33 5.01 -14.36 3.64
CA THR A 33 3.74 -14.42 2.90
C THR A 33 3.66 -15.70 2.07
N THR A 34 2.43 -16.17 1.83
CA THR A 34 2.15 -17.40 1.06
C THR A 34 1.57 -17.10 -0.32
N HIS A 35 1.22 -15.85 -0.59
CA HIS A 35 0.67 -15.41 -1.87
C HIS A 35 1.76 -14.90 -2.81
N GLY A 36 1.53 -15.04 -4.12
CA GLY A 36 2.49 -14.64 -5.16
C GLY A 36 2.44 -13.15 -5.52
N PHE A 37 2.24 -12.25 -4.55
CA PHE A 37 2.21 -10.80 -4.81
C PHE A 37 3.21 -10.04 -3.97
N LYS A 38 3.84 -9.05 -4.59
CA LYS A 38 4.60 -8.00 -3.91
C LYS A 38 3.95 -6.67 -4.17
N TYR A 39 3.74 -5.88 -3.12
CA TYR A 39 3.06 -4.59 -3.26
C TYR A 39 3.68 -3.51 -2.39
N ARG A 40 3.46 -2.26 -2.82
CA ARG A 40 3.74 -1.03 -2.10
C ARG A 40 2.70 -0.01 -2.52
N LEU A 41 1.75 0.28 -1.64
CA LEU A 41 0.78 1.34 -1.79
C LEU A 41 1.10 2.37 -0.72
N VAL A 42 1.36 3.62 -1.10
CA VAL A 42 1.74 4.67 -0.16
C VAL A 42 0.95 5.93 -0.45
N TYR A 43 0.59 6.62 0.61
CA TYR A 43 0.02 7.95 0.56
C TYR A 43 0.96 8.91 1.28
N ILE A 44 1.38 9.93 0.55
CA ILE A 44 2.46 10.84 0.93
C ILE A 44 1.90 12.26 0.98
N VAL A 45 2.08 12.91 2.12
CA VAL A 45 1.71 14.31 2.34
C VAL A 45 2.94 15.06 2.84
N ASP A 46 3.30 16.14 2.15
CA ASP A 46 4.47 16.96 2.48
C ASP A 46 5.78 16.14 2.61
N GLY A 47 5.90 15.13 1.75
CA GLY A 47 7.07 14.21 1.73
C GLY A 47 7.04 13.11 2.80
N VAL A 48 6.01 13.06 3.64
CA VAL A 48 5.86 12.06 4.71
C VAL A 48 4.86 10.98 4.29
N ARG A 49 5.25 9.70 4.42
CA ARG A 49 4.33 8.56 4.31
C ARG A 49 3.40 8.56 5.52
N VAL A 50 2.12 8.84 5.29
CA VAL A 50 1.10 8.92 6.33
C VAL A 50 0.21 7.68 6.36
N VAL A 51 0.01 7.04 5.21
CA VAL A 51 -0.61 5.72 5.08
C VAL A 51 0.26 4.88 4.13
N GLY A 52 0.39 3.58 4.37
CA GLY A 52 0.81 2.69 3.31
C GLY A 52 0.76 1.22 3.64
N PHE A 53 0.58 0.39 2.62
CA PHE A 53 0.46 -1.05 2.72
C PHE A 53 1.60 -1.65 1.89
N ASP A 54 2.40 -2.51 2.51
CA ASP A 54 3.47 -3.19 1.79
C ASP A 54 3.73 -4.59 2.38
N ASN A 55 4.54 -5.37 1.67
CA ASN A 55 5.05 -6.61 2.20
C ASN A 55 6.57 -6.74 2.06
N GLU A 56 7.18 -7.18 3.15
CA GLU A 56 8.63 -7.19 3.32
C GLU A 56 9.10 -8.58 3.74
N ARG A 57 10.24 -9.00 3.17
CA ARG A 57 10.87 -10.27 3.53
C ARG A 57 11.19 -10.26 5.02
N GLY A 58 10.76 -11.28 5.74
CA GLY A 58 10.97 -11.41 7.18
C GLY A 58 9.89 -10.75 8.05
N LYS A 59 9.04 -9.88 7.50
CA LYS A 59 7.90 -9.28 8.22
C LYS A 59 6.55 -9.80 7.74
N GLY A 60 6.41 -9.98 6.43
CA GLY A 60 5.15 -10.31 5.78
C GLY A 60 4.34 -9.06 5.45
N ASP A 61 3.03 -9.25 5.34
CA ASP A 61 2.06 -8.22 5.01
C ASP A 61 1.82 -7.29 6.21
N HIS A 62 1.96 -5.99 5.99
CA HIS A 62 1.74 -5.00 7.04
C HIS A 62 1.28 -3.67 6.45
N TRP A 63 0.72 -2.83 7.32
CA TRP A 63 0.32 -1.48 6.96
C TRP A 63 0.89 -0.48 7.96
N HIS A 64 0.99 0.76 7.49
CA HIS A 64 1.57 1.89 8.19
C HIS A 64 0.50 2.96 8.30
N HIS A 65 0.35 3.52 9.48
CA HIS A 65 -0.52 4.66 9.75
C HIS A 65 0.21 5.62 10.69
N ASP A 66 0.49 6.84 10.21
CA ASP A 66 1.22 7.88 10.97
C ASP A 66 2.51 7.34 11.65
N GLY A 67 3.31 6.58 10.90
CA GLY A 67 4.57 6.00 11.38
C GLY A 67 4.44 4.76 12.26
N ARG A 68 3.23 4.26 12.51
CA ARG A 68 3.00 3.01 13.24
C ARG A 68 2.80 1.85 12.26
N GLU A 69 3.56 0.78 12.47
CA GLU A 69 3.47 -0.46 11.70
C GLU A 69 2.56 -1.47 12.42
N MET A 70 1.65 -2.11 11.67
CA MET A 70 0.73 -3.15 12.18
C MET A 70 0.59 -4.28 11.16
N PRO A 71 0.37 -5.54 11.60
CA PRO A 71 0.09 -6.64 10.70
C PRO A 71 -1.12 -6.34 9.79
N TYR A 72 -1.04 -6.79 8.54
CA TYR A 72 -2.12 -6.71 7.58
C TYR A 72 -2.47 -8.11 7.07
N ARG A 73 -3.77 -8.41 6.92
CA ARG A 73 -4.22 -9.71 6.41
C ARG A 73 -4.56 -9.58 4.94
N PHE A 74 -3.62 -9.95 4.07
CA PHE A 74 -3.86 -9.96 2.63
C PHE A 74 -4.92 -11.03 2.25
N SER A 75 -5.94 -10.62 1.50
CA SER A 75 -6.98 -11.50 0.95
C SER A 75 -7.09 -11.45 -0.58
N GLY A 76 -6.49 -10.44 -1.21
CA GLY A 76 -6.53 -10.25 -2.65
C GLY A 76 -6.08 -8.84 -3.04
N VAL A 77 -5.80 -8.64 -4.34
CA VAL A 77 -5.38 -7.32 -4.84
C VAL A 77 -6.53 -6.32 -4.75
N ASP A 78 -7.77 -6.74 -5.05
CA ASP A 78 -8.93 -5.82 -5.00
C ASP A 78 -9.18 -5.33 -3.57
N GLN A 79 -9.23 -6.23 -2.57
CA GLN A 79 -9.36 -5.83 -1.17
C GLN A 79 -8.20 -4.96 -0.69
N LEU A 80 -6.97 -5.23 -1.13
CA LEU A 80 -5.81 -4.39 -0.82
C LEU A 80 -6.00 -2.94 -1.34
N LEU A 81 -6.60 -2.78 -2.52
CA LEU A 81 -6.90 -1.45 -3.06
C LEU A 81 -8.01 -0.77 -2.26
N ASP A 82 -9.09 -1.48 -1.95
CA ASP A 82 -10.22 -0.95 -1.18
C ASP A 82 -9.77 -0.51 0.22
N ASP A 83 -9.03 -1.36 0.94
CA ASP A 83 -8.51 -1.06 2.28
C ASP A 83 -7.56 0.15 2.25
N PHE A 84 -6.72 0.25 1.21
CA PHE A 84 -5.82 1.38 1.06
C PHE A 84 -6.58 2.68 0.79
N ILE A 85 -7.58 2.66 -0.10
CA ILE A 85 -8.41 3.82 -0.42
C ILE A 85 -9.16 4.28 0.84
N GLU A 86 -9.80 3.35 1.55
CA GLU A 86 -10.52 3.66 2.80
C GLU A 86 -9.59 4.31 3.84
N ALA A 87 -8.38 3.76 4.02
CA ALA A 87 -7.41 4.31 4.96
C ALA A 87 -6.94 5.72 4.56
N VAL A 88 -6.73 5.98 3.26
CA VAL A 88 -6.38 7.31 2.74
C VAL A 88 -7.51 8.30 2.97
N GLU A 89 -8.74 7.94 2.62
CA GLU A 89 -9.90 8.80 2.81
C GLU A 89 -10.17 9.10 4.29
N ALA A 90 -10.07 8.09 5.16
CA ALA A 90 -10.22 8.27 6.60
C ALA A 90 -9.17 9.23 7.15
N TRP A 91 -7.92 9.10 6.71
CA TRP A 91 -6.84 10.01 7.11
C TRP A 91 -7.09 11.44 6.63
N ARG A 92 -7.55 11.61 5.38
CA ARG A 92 -7.88 12.92 4.77
C ARG A 92 -9.01 13.63 5.50
N ARG A 93 -10.14 12.94 5.71
CA ARG A 93 -11.30 13.45 6.46
C ARG A 93 -10.91 13.89 7.86
N GLY A 94 -10.12 13.08 8.56
CA GLY A 94 -9.65 13.39 9.92
C GLY A 94 -8.76 14.63 10.04
N ARG A 95 -8.29 15.19 8.92
CA ARG A 95 -7.35 16.32 8.86
C ARG A 95 -7.84 17.48 7.98
N GLY A 96 -9.09 17.45 7.54
CA GLY A 96 -9.68 18.50 6.69
C GLY A 96 -9.00 18.62 5.32
N LYS A 97 -8.49 17.51 4.78
CA LYS A 97 -7.87 17.42 3.45
C LYS A 97 -8.83 16.77 2.46
N ASP A 98 -10.09 17.18 2.45
CA ASP A 98 -11.08 16.66 1.49
C ASP A 98 -10.72 17.08 0.05
#